data_AF-A0A7K2FTT2-F1
#
_entry.id   AF-A0A7K2FTT2-F1
#
_cell.length_a   1.000
_cell.length_b   1.000
_cell.length_c   1.000
_cell.angle_alpha   90.00
_cell.angle_beta   90.00
_cell.angle_gamma   90.00
#
_symmetry.space_group_name_H-M   'P 1'
#
loop_
_entity.id
_entity.type
_entity.pdbx_description
1 polymer ?
#
loop_
_entity_poly.entity_id
_entity_poly.type
_entity_poly.pdbx_seq_one_letter_code
_entity_poly.pdbx_strand_id
1 'polypeptide(L)'
;VRAFADGLLRALREHDATGRGDLVASLRAWLSRHGQWDAAAADLGVHRHTLRYRMRRVEEILGRSLDDPDVRMELWLALKTTGAEQP
;
A
#
# COMPACT_ATOMS: atom_id res chain seq x y z
N VAL A 1 1.84 -15.34 -11.44
CA VAL A 1 1.20 -14.50 -10.39
C VAL A 1 2.24 -13.94 -9.39
N ARG A 2 3.06 -14.77 -8.73
CA ARG A 2 4.02 -14.30 -7.70
C ARG A 2 5.07 -13.28 -8.19
N ALA A 3 5.68 -13.50 -9.35
CA ALA A 3 6.65 -12.56 -9.93
C ALA A 3 6.08 -11.16 -10.22
N PHE A 4 4.79 -11.08 -10.58
CA PHE A 4 4.08 -9.81 -10.79
C PHE A 4 3.79 -9.09 -9.46
N ALA A 5 3.28 -9.84 -8.47
CA ALA A 5 3.04 -9.34 -7.12
C ALA A 5 4.31 -8.79 -6.46
N ASP A 6 5.43 -9.51 -6.59
CA ASP A 6 6.71 -9.07 -6.05
C ASP A 6 7.24 -7.83 -6.79
N GLY A 7 6.99 -7.72 -8.10
CA GLY A 7 7.32 -6.52 -8.89
C GLY A 7 6.56 -5.28 -8.42
N LEU A 8 5.24 -5.39 -8.21
CA LEU A 8 4.38 -4.29 -7.77
C LEU A 8 4.80 -3.71 -6.41
N LEU A 9 5.12 -4.56 -5.44
CA LEU A 9 5.49 -4.10 -4.10
C LEU A 9 6.97 -3.72 -3.96
N ARG A 10 7.84 -4.17 -4.88
CA ARG A 10 9.28 -3.89 -4.84
C ARG A 10 9.57 -2.39 -4.85
N ALA A 11 8.98 -1.64 -5.79
CA ALA A 11 9.20 -0.20 -5.89
C ALA A 11 8.78 0.56 -4.61
N LEU A 12 7.69 0.13 -3.97
CA LEU A 12 7.24 0.71 -2.70
C LEU A 12 8.19 0.37 -1.55
N ARG A 13 8.68 -0.88 -1.48
CA ARG A 13 9.65 -1.30 -0.45
C ARG A 13 10.99 -0.61 -0.61
N GLU A 14 11.47 -0.44 -1.84
CA GLU A 14 12.69 0.28 -2.14
C GLU A 14 12.57 1.74 -1.70
N HIS A 15 11.42 2.38 -1.94
CA HIS A 15 11.15 3.72 -1.43
C HIS A 15 11.14 3.76 0.11
N ASP A 16 10.44 2.83 0.77
CA ASP A 16 10.39 2.75 2.24
C ASP A 16 11.79 2.55 2.84
N ALA A 17 12.66 1.76 2.18
CA ALA A 17 14.04 1.51 2.60
C ALA A 17 14.94 2.76 2.58
N THR A 18 14.58 3.81 1.82
CA THR A 18 15.32 5.10 1.82
C THR A 18 15.03 5.98 3.04
N GLY A 19 14.24 5.49 4.01
CA GLY A 19 13.97 6.15 5.29
C GLY A 19 12.84 7.19 5.25
N ARG A 20 12.09 7.28 4.14
CA ARG A 20 10.99 8.25 3.94
C ARG A 20 9.62 7.61 3.69
N GLY A 21 9.37 6.39 4.16
CA GLY A 21 8.07 5.78 3.89
C GLY A 21 7.65 4.64 4.78
N ASP A 22 6.38 4.71 5.19
CA ASP A 22 5.58 3.57 5.63
C ASP A 22 4.55 3.25 4.52
N LEU A 23 4.92 3.36 3.25
CA LEU A 23 3.96 3.29 2.13
C LEU A 23 3.32 1.91 2.04
N VAL A 24 4.11 0.84 2.19
CA VAL A 24 3.58 -0.53 2.17
C VAL A 24 2.64 -0.77 3.35
N ALA A 25 3.01 -0.33 4.54
CA ALA A 25 2.17 -0.46 5.73
C ALA A 25 0.88 0.38 5.60
N SER A 26 0.99 1.57 5.05
CA SER A 26 -0.14 2.49 4.84
C SER A 26 -1.12 1.94 3.80
N LEU A 27 -0.61 1.38 2.71
CA LEU A 27 -1.42 0.73 1.67
C LEU A 27 -2.14 -0.49 2.24
N ARG A 28 -1.43 -1.32 3.03
CA ARG A 28 -2.03 -2.48 3.70
C ARG A 28 -3.16 -2.08 4.63
N ALA A 29 -2.96 -1.09 5.50
CA ALA A 29 -4.00 -0.64 6.42
C ALA A 29 -5.22 -0.09 5.67
N TRP A 30 -5.00 0.74 4.65
CA TRP A 30 -6.07 1.33 3.86
C TRP A 30 -6.90 0.28 3.10
N LEU A 31 -6.25 -0.69 2.44
CA LEU A 31 -6.95 -1.79 1.77
C LEU A 31 -7.68 -2.72 2.75
N SER A 32 -7.09 -2.98 3.93
CA SER A 32 -7.73 -3.80 4.99
C SER A 32 -8.99 -3.15 5.55
N ARG A 33 -9.11 -1.82 5.46
CA ARG A 33 -10.29 -1.05 5.84
C ARG A 33 -11.18 -0.69 4.66
N HIS A 34 -11.05 -1.39 3.53
CA HIS A 34 -11.86 -1.16 2.31
C HIS A 34 -11.81 0.29 1.80
N GLY A 35 -10.68 0.96 2.01
CA GLY A 35 -10.47 2.34 1.59
C GLY A 35 -10.97 3.42 2.56
N GLN A 36 -11.43 3.06 3.76
CA GLN A 36 -11.87 4.01 4.77
C GLN A 36 -10.68 4.78 5.36
N TRP A 37 -10.61 6.08 5.06
CA TRP A 37 -9.50 6.94 5.45
C TRP A 37 -9.31 7.05 6.96
N ASP A 38 -10.36 7.37 7.71
CA ASP A 38 -10.24 7.64 9.14
C ASP A 38 -9.93 6.36 9.93
N ALA A 39 -10.56 5.24 9.59
CA ALA A 39 -10.28 3.95 10.22
C ALA A 39 -8.84 3.47 9.96
N ALA A 40 -8.36 3.55 8.71
CA ALA A 40 -7.00 3.15 8.38
C ALA A 40 -5.95 4.09 8.98
N ALA A 41 -6.24 5.40 9.05
CA ALA A 41 -5.35 6.36 9.69
C ALA A 41 -5.27 6.12 11.20
N ALA A 42 -6.39 5.80 11.85
CA ALA A 42 -6.43 5.42 13.25
C ALA A 42 -5.61 4.16 13.54
N ASP A 43 -5.71 3.11 12.70
CA ASP A 43 -4.89 1.89 12.84
C ASP A 43 -3.38 2.16 12.78
N LEU A 44 -2.97 3.17 12.01
CA LEU A 44 -1.58 3.57 11.84
C LEU A 44 -1.11 4.61 12.86
N GLY A 45 -2.01 5.16 13.68
CA GLY A 45 -1.69 6.27 14.59
C GLY A 45 -1.30 7.57 13.88
N VAL A 46 -1.78 7.79 12.65
CA VAL A 46 -1.47 9.00 11.86
C VAL A 46 -2.72 9.81 11.54
N HIS A 47 -2.54 11.07 11.13
CA HIS A 47 -3.65 11.86 10.61
C HIS A 47 -4.08 11.38 9.21
N ARG A 48 -5.38 11.47 8.92
CA ARG A 48 -5.94 11.13 7.60
C ARG A 48 -5.26 11.86 6.42
N HIS A 49 -4.79 13.10 6.64
CA HIS A 49 -4.08 13.86 5.61
C HIS A 49 -2.72 13.24 5.29
N THR A 50 -1.99 12.76 6.31
CA THR A 50 -0.74 12.02 6.14
C THR A 50 -0.99 10.73 5.37
N LEU A 51 -2.04 9.98 5.70
CA LEU A 51 -2.39 8.76 4.96
C LEU A 51 -2.72 9.06 3.49
N ARG A 52 -3.51 10.10 3.20
CA ARG A 52 -3.80 10.52 1.83
C ARG A 52 -2.56 10.92 1.05
N TYR A 53 -1.64 11.66 1.68
CA TYR A 53 -0.36 12.00 1.09
C TYR A 53 0.45 10.75 0.73
N ARG A 54 0.53 9.78 1.65
CA ARG A 54 1.19 8.48 1.40
C ARG A 54 0.51 7.71 0.27
N MET A 55 -0.82 7.70 0.17
CA MET A 55 -1.53 7.02 -0.91
C MET A 55 -1.30 7.67 -2.28
N ARG A 56 -1.26 9.01 -2.36
CA ARG A 56 -0.84 9.71 -3.59
C ARG A 56 0.57 9.32 -4.00
N ARG A 57 1.49 9.22 -3.03
CA ARG A 57 2.86 8.77 -3.31
C ARG A 57 2.92 7.33 -3.83
N VAL A 58 2.04 6.45 -3.32
CA VAL A 58 1.89 5.09 -3.86
C VAL A 58 1.44 5.14 -5.33
N GLU A 59 0.42 5.94 -5.66
CA GLU A 59 -0.07 6.10 -7.03
C GLU A 59 1.04 6.64 -7.97
N GLU A 60 1.80 7.63 -7.53
CA GLU A 60 2.94 8.20 -8.27
C GLU A 60 4.03 7.16 -8.57
N ILE A 61 4.42 6.35 -7.58
CA ILE A 61 5.47 5.34 -7.74
C ILE A 61 5.00 4.21 -8.66
N LEU A 62 3.74 3.80 -8.54
CA LEU A 62 3.19 2.70 -9.32
C LEU A 62 2.73 3.14 -10.73
N GLY A 63 2.49 4.43 -10.94
CA GLY A 63 1.87 4.94 -12.17
C GLY A 63 0.44 4.43 -12.36
N ARG A 64 -0.26 4.10 -11.27
CA ARG A 64 -1.61 3.50 -11.28
C ARG A 64 -2.49 4.22 -10.28
N SER A 65 -3.76 4.41 -10.62
CA SER A 65 -4.70 5.04 -9.70
C SER A 65 -5.27 4.03 -8.71
N LEU A 66 -5.30 4.41 -7.44
CA LEU A 66 -6.01 3.69 -6.39
C LEU A 66 -7.51 3.95 -6.44
N ASP A 67 -8.07 4.74 -7.37
CA ASP A 67 -9.52 4.81 -7.58
C ASP A 67 -10.05 3.65 -8.43
N ASP A 68 -9.16 2.95 -9.15
CA ASP A 68 -9.48 1.77 -9.93
C ASP A 68 -9.61 0.53 -9.00
N PRO A 69 -10.78 -0.15 -8.97
CA PRO A 69 -11.00 -1.33 -8.14
C PRO A 69 -10.11 -2.51 -8.53
N ASP A 70 -9.73 -2.66 -9.79
CA ASP A 70 -8.86 -3.75 -10.26
C ASP A 70 -7.43 -3.54 -9.73
N VAL A 71 -6.95 -2.29 -9.74
CA VAL A 71 -5.66 -1.92 -9.12
C VAL A 71 -5.67 -2.25 -7.63
N ARG A 72 -6.73 -1.90 -6.90
CA ARG A 72 -6.86 -2.23 -5.46
C ARG A 72 -6.82 -3.74 -5.22
N MET A 73 -7.54 -4.51 -6.04
CA MET A 73 -7.59 -5.96 -5.92
C MET A 73 -6.22 -6.60 -6.17
N GLU A 74 -5.53 -6.19 -7.23
CA GLU A 74 -4.18 -6.69 -7.54
C GLU A 74 -3.18 -6.37 -6.42
N LEU A 75 -3.21 -5.14 -5.89
CA LEU A 75 -2.34 -4.74 -4.79
C LEU A 75 -2.66 -5.51 -3.50
N TRP A 76 -3.94 -5.77 -3.23
CA TRP A 76 -4.34 -6.59 -2.09
C TRP A 76 -3.83 -8.02 -2.21
N LEU A 77 -3.99 -8.63 -3.38
CA LEU A 77 -3.45 -9.96 -3.67
C LEU A 77 -1.93 -9.98 -3.52
N ALA A 78 -1.24 -8.98 -4.07
CA ALA A 78 0.22 -8.88 -3.96
C ALA A 78 0.68 -8.82 -2.49
N LEU A 79 0.00 -8.03 -1.66
CA LEU A 79 0.28 -7.92 -0.22
C LEU A 79 0.09 -9.25 0.52
N LYS A 80 -0.89 -10.06 0.12
CA LYS A 80 -1.15 -11.38 0.72
C LYS A 80 -0.17 -12.44 0.24
N THR A 81 0.22 -12.44 -1.03
CA THR A 81 1.15 -13.43 -1.58
C THR A 81 2.60 -13.25 -1.15
N THR A 82 3.03 -12.01 -0.87
CA THR A 82 4.37 -11.76 -0.32
C THR A 82 4.39 -11.72 1.20
N GLY A 83 3.23 -11.64 1.87
CA GLY A 83 3.10 -11.71 3.32
C GLY A 83 3.07 -13.13 3.90
N ALA A 84 2.96 -14.16 3.05
CA ALA A 84 2.99 -15.57 3.47
C ALA A 84 4.36 -16.05 3.99
N GLU A 85 5.36 -15.16 4.03
CA GLU A 85 6.70 -15.39 4.61
C GLU A 85 6.92 -14.53 5.86
N GLN A 86 5.88 -14.30 6.66
CA GLN A 86 6.04 -13.86 8.04
C GLN A 86 5.92 -15.09 8.95
N PRO A 87 7.03 -15.61 9.51
CA PRO A 87 6.98 -16.67 10.52
C PRO A 87 6.29 -16.20 11.80
#